data_AF-A0A2N1V3Z2-F1
#
_entry.id   AF-A0A2N1V3Z2-F1
#
_cell.length_a   1.000
_cell.length_b   1.000
_cell.length_c   1.000
_cell.angle_alpha   90.00
_cell.angle_beta   90.00
_cell.angle_gamma   90.00
#
_symmetry.space_group_name_H-M   'P 1'
#
loop_
_entity.id
_entity.type
_entity.pdbx_description
1 polymer ?
#
loop_
_entity_poly.entity_id
_entity_poly.type
_entity_poly.pdbx_seq_one_letter_code
_entity_poly.pdbx_strand_id
1 'polypeptide(L)' 'MSPDSFLHNAHPAYFEAMYAQYLQQPEQLDSSWRHFFAGFSLAQSQNGAA' A
#
# COMPACT_ATOMS: atom_id res chain seq x y z
N MET A 1 0.22 21.50 -7.58
CA MET A 1 -0.64 20.32 -7.80
C MET A 1 -0.89 19.70 -6.44
N SER A 2 -2.12 19.73 -5.96
CA SER A 2 -2.47 19.31 -4.59
C SER A 2 -2.55 17.77 -4.50
N PRO A 3 -2.10 17.15 -3.40
CA PRO A 3 -2.12 15.69 -3.21
C PRO A 3 -3.53 15.09 -3.29
N ASP A 4 -4.57 15.89 -3.03
CA ASP A 4 -5.98 15.47 -3.09
C ASP A 4 -6.45 15.06 -4.49
N SER A 5 -5.82 15.60 -5.55
CA SER A 5 -6.19 15.28 -6.93
C SER A 5 -5.60 13.95 -7.42
N PHE A 6 -4.53 13.44 -6.80
CA PHE A 6 -3.99 12.11 -7.09
C PHE A 6 -4.87 11.01 -6.49
N LEU A 7 -5.39 11.23 -5.29
CA LEU A 7 -6.23 10.24 -4.62
C LEU A 7 -7.63 10.14 -5.24
N HIS A 8 -8.18 11.23 -5.79
CA HIS A 8 -9.51 11.22 -6.41
C HIS A 8 -9.61 10.42 -7.72
N ASN A 9 -8.49 10.27 -8.45
CA ASN A 9 -8.41 9.52 -9.72
C ASN A 9 -7.42 8.34 -9.68
N ALA A 10 -6.86 8.01 -8.51
CA ALA A 10 -6.03 6.82 -8.38
C ALA A 10 -6.92 5.60 -8.58
N HIS A 11 -6.80 4.99 -9.76
CA HIS A 11 -7.48 3.75 -10.07
C HIS A 11 -7.11 2.72 -8.99
N PRO A 12 -8.05 1.98 -8.40
CA PRO A 12 -7.76 0.93 -7.42
C PRO A 12 -6.63 -0.03 -7.87
N ALA A 13 -6.54 -0.25 -9.18
CA ALA A 13 -5.47 -0.99 -9.84
C ALA A 13 -4.05 -0.49 -9.54
N TYR A 14 -3.85 0.82 -9.29
CA TYR A 14 -2.55 1.38 -8.94
C TYR A 14 -2.12 0.95 -7.53
N PHE A 15 -3.05 0.94 -6.57
CA PHE A 15 -2.77 0.46 -5.22
C PHE A 15 -2.51 -1.05 -5.21
N GLU A 16 -3.25 -1.81 -6.01
CA GLU A 16 -3.01 -3.25 -6.19
C GLU A 16 -1.63 -3.54 -6.78
N ALA A 17 -1.23 -2.83 -7.83
CA ALA A 17 0.09 -2.97 -8.44
C ALA A 17 1.21 -2.60 -7.45
N MET A 18 1.03 -1.52 -6.70
CA MET A 18 1.99 -1.08 -5.68
C MET A 18 2.09 -2.06 -4.52
N TYR A 19 0.97 -2.66 -4.10
CA TYR A 19 0.97 -3.71 -3.07
C TYR A 19 1.63 -5.00 -3.57
N ALA A 20 1.40 -5.39 -4.83
CA ALA A 20 2.11 -6.51 -5.46
C ALA A 20 3.63 -6.25 -5.51
N GLN A 21 4.04 -5.01 -5.83
CA GLN A 21 5.44 -4.59 -5.78
C GLN A 21 6.00 -4.62 -4.35
N TYR A 22 5.21 -4.22 -3.34
CA TYR A 22 5.59 -4.34 -1.94
C TYR A 22 5.89 -5.79 -1.53
N LEU A 23 5.09 -6.75 -1.99
CA LEU A 23 5.29 -8.18 -1.69
C LEU A 23 6.52 -8.78 -2.40
N GLN A 24 6.86 -8.29 -3.59
CA GLN A 24 7.98 -8.80 -4.39
C GLN A 24 9.31 -8.13 -4.03
N GLN A 25 9.32 -6.79 -3.98
CA GLN A 25 10.52 -5.96 -3.89
C GLN A 25 10.22 -4.69 -3.05
N PRO A 26 10.04 -4.85 -1.72
CA PRO A 26 9.68 -3.73 -0.86
C PRO A 26 10.73 -2.62 -0.87
N GLU A 27 12.02 -2.93 -1.06
CA GLU A 27 13.09 -1.92 -1.14
C GLU A 27 12.94 -0.91 -2.27
N GLN A 28 12.20 -1.24 -3.34
CA GLN A 28 11.94 -0.32 -4.45
C GLN A 28 10.84 0.69 -4.16
N LEU A 29 10.11 0.49 -3.06
CA LEU A 29 9.09 1.43 -2.61
C LEU A 29 9.67 2.42 -1.61
N ASP A 30 9.14 3.64 -1.69
CA ASP A 30 9.37 4.66 -0.70
C ASP A 30 9.10 4.15 0.72
N SER A 31 9.89 4.63 1.67
CA SER A 31 9.81 4.18 3.06
C SER A 31 8.41 4.38 3.62
N SER A 32 7.75 5.50 3.33
CA SER A 32 6.37 5.78 3.76
C SER A 32 5.37 4.70 3.31
N TRP A 33 5.44 4.26 2.05
CA TRP A 33 4.56 3.22 1.52
C TRP A 33 4.86 1.85 2.13
N ARG A 34 6.13 1.54 2.35
CA ARG A 34 6.51 0.31 3.07
C ARG A 34 5.93 0.26 4.48
N HIS A 35 5.99 1.36 5.24
CA HIS A 35 5.44 1.41 6.59
C HIS A 35 3.91 1.29 6.58
N PHE A 36 3.25 1.93 5.60
CA PHE A 36 1.80 1.78 5.41
C PHE A 36 1.40 0.33 5.15
N PHE A 37 2.02 -0.34 4.17
CA PHE A 37 1.70 -1.73 3.83
C PHE A 37 2.08 -2.72 4.93
N ALA A 38 3.15 -2.46 5.68
CA ALA A 38 3.50 -3.25 6.86
C ALA A 38 2.38 -3.17 7.92
N GLY A 39 1.90 -1.97 8.24
CA GLY A 39 0.77 -1.78 9.16
C GLY A 39 -0.53 -2.42 8.66
N PHE A 40 -0.82 -2.32 7.36
CA PHE A 40 -1.96 -2.99 6.73
C PHE A 40 -1.87 -4.52 6.85
N SER A 41 -0.71 -5.12 6.55
CA SER A 41 -0.51 -6.57 6.66
C SER A 41 -0.65 -7.07 8.10
N LEU A 42 -0.16 -6.30 9.08
CA LEU A 42 -0.29 -6.60 10.49
C LEU A 42 -1.76 -6.53 10.95
N ALA A 43 -2.52 -5.56 10.48
CA ALA A 43 -3.95 -5.44 10.75
C ALA A 43 -4.75 -6.58 10.08
N GLN A 44 -4.40 -6.96 8.85
CA GLN A 44 -5.03 -8.09 8.15
C GLN A 44 -4.73 -9.41 8.86
N SER A 45 -3.49 -9.65 9.27
CA SER A 45 -3.10 -10.82 10.06
C SER A 45 -3.83 -10.90 11.40
N GLN A 46 -4.12 -9.76 12.03
CA GLN A 46 -4.89 -9.73 13.28
C GLN A 46 -6.39 -9.94 13.07
N ASN A 47 -6.96 -9.42 11.98
CA ASN A 47 -8.38 -9.61 11.65
C ASN A 47 -8.69 -10.98 11.02
N GLY A 48 -7.68 -11.71 10.54
CA GLY A 48 -7.80 -13.09 10.05
C GLY A 48 -7.48 -14.17 11.10
N ALA A 49 -7.13 -13.77 12.33
CA ALA A 49 -6.78 -14.67 13.45
C ALA A 49 -7.86 -14.70 14.55
N ALA A 50 -9.11 -14.40 14.20
CA ALA A 50 -10.29 -14.59 15.05
C ALA A 50 -11.17 -15.73 14.53
#